data_AF-A0AAN8KAM8-F1
#
_entry.id   AF-A0AAN8KAM8-F1
#
_cell.length_a   1.000
_cell.length_b   1.000
_cell.length_c   1.000
_cell.angle_alpha   90.00
_cell.angle_beta   90.00
_cell.angle_gamma   90.00
#
_symmetry.space_group_name_H-M   'P 1'
#
loop_
_entity.id
_entity.type
_entity.pdbx_description
1 polymer ?
#
loop_
_entity_poly.entity_id
_entity_poly.type
_entity_poly.pdbx_seq_one_letter_code
_entity_poly.pdbx_strand_id
1 'polypeptide(L)'
;MDSNVFIYSFLSSSHPLINVYCHLNFLEMRTYTTAIFTSECLILQTTKNKKTRKLRGHVSHGHGRIGKHRKHPGGRGNAGGQHHHRINFDKYHPGYFGKVGMRYYHLLRNQHHCPAVNLDKLWSLVTEQTRTTYQSKTDKAPVIDCVKAGYYKVLGKGELPAQPLIVKAKFFSKRAEQKIKGVGGCCVVVA
;
A
#
# COMPACT_ATOMS: atom_id res chain seq x y z
N MET A 1 -7.24 19.81 43.01
CA MET A 1 -5.79 19.76 43.24
C MET A 1 -5.30 18.42 42.76
N ASP A 2 -4.12 18.44 42.17
CA ASP A 2 -3.24 17.31 41.84
C ASP A 2 -3.48 16.58 40.52
N SER A 3 -3.15 17.35 39.47
CA SER A 3 -2.20 17.04 38.40
C SER A 3 -1.55 15.64 38.40
N ASN A 4 -1.80 14.89 37.32
CA ASN A 4 -0.93 13.81 36.87
C ASN A 4 -0.16 14.24 35.61
N VAL A 5 1.15 14.14 35.75
CA VAL A 5 2.22 14.43 34.80
C VAL A 5 2.31 13.30 33.77
N PHE A 6 2.38 13.62 32.48
CA PHE A 6 3.00 12.72 31.49
C PHE A 6 3.81 13.51 30.47
N ILE A 7 5.09 13.17 30.47
CA ILE A 7 6.21 13.61 29.64
C ILE A 7 6.04 13.12 28.21
N TYR A 8 6.40 13.91 27.19
CA TYR A 8 7.12 13.52 25.96
C TYR A 8 7.48 14.82 25.18
N SER A 9 8.72 15.32 25.26
CA SER A 9 9.84 15.05 24.34
C SER A 9 9.88 15.94 23.08
N PHE A 10 10.65 17.03 23.22
CA PHE A 10 11.73 17.46 22.31
C PHE A 10 11.44 17.53 20.79
N LEU A 11 11.06 18.73 20.32
CA LEU A 11 11.25 19.12 18.91
C LEU A 11 12.49 20.03 18.82
N SER A 12 13.59 19.45 18.34
CA SER A 12 14.80 20.16 17.96
C SER A 12 14.63 20.67 16.53
N SER A 13 14.49 21.98 16.35
CA SER A 13 14.89 22.64 15.11
C SER A 13 15.62 23.94 15.46
N SER A 14 16.93 23.81 15.52
CA SER A 14 17.90 24.86 15.24
C SER A 14 17.46 25.71 14.05
N HIS A 15 17.55 27.05 14.17
CA HIS A 15 18.25 27.95 13.26
C HIS A 15 18.42 29.30 13.99
N PRO A 16 19.66 29.79 14.17
CA PRO A 16 19.96 31.07 14.80
C PRO A 16 19.82 32.20 13.78
N LEU A 17 19.62 33.44 14.24
CA LEU A 17 20.40 34.63 13.87
C LEU A 17 19.68 35.92 14.31
N ILE A 18 20.32 36.58 15.27
CA ILE A 18 20.61 38.03 15.29
C ILE A 18 19.51 38.99 15.79
N ASN A 19 19.75 39.38 17.05
CA ASN A 19 19.37 40.56 17.80
C ASN A 19 20.12 41.81 17.30
N VAL A 20 19.44 42.90 16.87
CA VAL A 20 20.01 44.28 16.80
C VAL A 20 18.87 45.34 16.84
N TYR A 21 18.77 46.08 17.96
CA TYR A 21 18.28 47.47 18.15
C TYR A 21 16.80 47.79 17.80
N CYS A 22 16.06 48.68 18.48
CA CYS A 22 16.45 49.93 19.13
C CYS A 22 15.42 50.34 20.21
N HIS A 23 15.92 51.01 21.25
CA HIS A 23 15.23 51.66 22.35
C HIS A 23 14.50 52.93 21.84
N LEU A 24 13.24 53.20 22.23
CA LEU A 24 12.76 54.50 22.75
C LEU A 24 11.21 54.56 22.85
N ASN A 25 10.77 54.92 24.07
CA ASN A 25 9.67 55.83 24.41
C ASN A 25 8.19 55.39 24.30
N PHE A 26 7.71 55.02 25.48
CA PHE A 26 6.43 55.32 26.11
C PHE A 26 5.82 56.70 25.74
N LEU A 27 4.87 56.75 24.80
CA LEU A 27 3.62 57.53 24.86
C LEU A 27 2.89 57.39 23.51
N GLU A 28 1.91 56.48 23.41
CA GLU A 28 0.65 56.70 22.68
C GLU A 28 -0.24 55.46 22.81
N MET A 29 -1.06 55.46 23.87
CA MET A 29 -2.37 54.83 23.80
C MET A 29 -3.16 55.51 22.69
N ARG A 30 -3.43 54.81 21.58
CA ARG A 30 -4.78 54.67 21.00
C ARG A 30 -4.76 53.98 19.64
N THR A 31 -5.66 53.00 19.57
CA THR A 31 -6.32 52.48 18.37
C THR A 31 -5.50 51.59 17.45
N TYR A 32 -6.15 50.53 16.96
CA TYR A 32 -5.66 49.53 15.99
C TYR A 32 -4.90 48.32 16.55
N THR A 33 -5.52 47.62 17.50
CA THR A 33 -5.38 46.16 17.61
C THR A 33 -6.74 45.50 17.36
N THR A 34 -7.24 45.67 16.13
CA THR A 34 -8.28 44.81 15.55
C THR A 34 -7.63 43.87 14.56
N ALA A 35 -7.97 42.58 14.67
CA ALA A 35 -7.53 41.46 13.85
C ALA A 35 -6.04 41.13 14.06
N ILE A 36 -5.67 39.96 14.60
CA ILE A 36 -5.92 38.65 14.02
C ILE A 36 -5.95 37.66 15.20
N PHE A 37 -7.14 37.36 15.73
CA PHE A 37 -7.35 36.10 16.44
C PHE A 37 -7.85 35.14 15.37
N THR A 38 -6.94 34.30 14.88
CA THR A 38 -7.21 33.20 13.99
C THR A 38 -8.43 32.44 14.49
N SER A 39 -9.50 32.54 13.71
CA SER A 39 -10.66 31.69 13.79
C SER A 39 -10.22 30.25 13.58
N GLU A 40 -9.86 29.54 14.65
CA GLU A 40 -10.08 28.09 14.71
C GLU A 40 -11.59 27.87 14.83
N CYS A 41 -12.28 28.11 13.71
CA CYS A 41 -13.58 27.52 13.46
C CYS A 41 -13.34 26.02 13.40
N LEU A 42 -13.55 25.34 14.52
CA LEU A 42 -13.84 23.91 14.54
C LEU A 42 -14.95 23.67 13.50
N ILE A 43 -14.56 23.24 12.31
CA ILE A 43 -15.48 22.74 11.29
C ILE A 43 -16.16 21.53 11.94
N LEU A 44 -17.33 21.76 12.53
CA LEU A 44 -18.23 20.70 12.97
C LEU A 44 -18.47 19.80 11.75
N GLN A 45 -17.82 18.64 11.71
CA GLN A 45 -18.06 17.66 10.66
C GLN A 45 -19.54 17.30 10.69
N THR A 46 -20.32 17.87 9.77
CA THR A 46 -21.76 17.59 9.70
C THR A 46 -21.95 16.08 9.52
N THR A 47 -22.81 15.47 10.33
CA THR A 47 -23.00 14.01 10.29
C THR A 47 -23.32 13.55 8.86
N LYS A 48 -22.59 12.52 8.41
CA LYS A 48 -22.45 12.06 7.01
C LYS A 48 -23.77 11.62 6.35
N ASN A 49 -24.84 11.44 7.12
CA ASN A 49 -26.15 10.94 6.65
C ASN A 49 -26.96 12.02 5.91
N LYS A 50 -26.38 12.58 4.84
CA LYS A 50 -26.97 13.63 4.01
C LYS A 50 -28.25 13.16 3.32
N LYS A 51 -28.28 11.91 2.82
CA LYS A 51 -29.45 11.34 2.13
C LYS A 51 -30.65 11.17 3.06
N THR A 52 -30.44 10.66 4.28
CA THR A 52 -31.51 10.52 5.28
C THR A 52 -32.06 11.87 5.72
N ARG A 53 -31.19 12.87 5.97
CA ARG A 53 -31.63 14.22 6.33
C ARG A 53 -32.43 14.88 5.21
N LYS A 54 -31.96 14.79 3.95
CA LYS A 54 -32.66 15.33 2.78
C LYS A 54 -34.04 14.68 2.55
N LEU A 55 -34.19 13.40 2.90
CA LEU A 55 -35.43 12.65 2.69
C LEU A 55 -36.46 12.80 3.83
N ARG A 56 -36.14 13.52 4.91
CA ARG A 56 -37.13 13.87 5.96
C ARG A 56 -38.21 14.77 5.34
N GLY A 57 -39.47 14.36 5.46
CA GLY A 57 -40.62 15.00 4.79
C GLY A 57 -41.14 14.25 3.56
N HIS A 58 -40.35 13.31 2.99
CA HIS A 58 -40.84 12.43 1.94
C HIS A 58 -41.49 11.16 2.51
N VAL A 59 -42.72 10.88 2.08
CA VAL A 59 -43.59 9.80 2.61
C VAL A 59 -42.95 8.39 2.53
N SER A 60 -42.17 8.09 1.48
CA SER A 60 -41.59 6.74 1.25
C SER A 60 -40.08 6.64 1.43
N HIS A 61 -39.41 7.72 1.83
CA HIS A 61 -37.94 7.77 1.98
C HIS A 61 -37.15 7.23 0.76
N GLY A 62 -37.71 7.33 -0.46
CA GLY A 62 -37.07 6.88 -1.69
C GLY A 62 -37.24 5.39 -2.03
N HIS A 63 -38.09 4.65 -1.31
CA HIS A 63 -38.35 3.23 -1.56
C HIS A 63 -39.64 2.94 -2.35
N GLY A 64 -40.25 3.96 -2.95
CA GLY A 64 -41.51 3.84 -3.71
C GLY A 64 -42.76 3.62 -2.85
N ARG A 65 -43.95 3.77 -3.45
CA ARG A 65 -45.23 3.58 -2.74
C ARG A 65 -45.69 2.12 -2.68
N ILE A 66 -45.49 1.36 -3.76
CA ILE A 66 -46.02 0.00 -3.96
C ILE A 66 -45.04 -1.06 -3.43
N GLY A 67 -43.84 -1.13 -4.02
CA GLY A 67 -42.80 -2.13 -3.70
C GLY A 67 -41.99 -1.85 -2.44
N LYS A 68 -42.64 -1.30 -1.39
CA LYS A 68 -42.08 -0.79 -0.11
C LYS A 68 -40.84 -1.55 0.39
N HIS A 69 -40.00 -0.86 1.16
CA HIS A 69 -38.87 -1.48 1.86
C HIS A 69 -39.33 -2.47 2.95
N ARG A 70 -39.40 -3.75 2.57
CA ARG A 70 -39.66 -4.89 3.48
C ARG A 70 -38.35 -5.46 3.99
N LYS A 71 -38.41 -6.31 5.03
CA LYS A 71 -37.21 -6.81 5.71
C LYS A 71 -36.33 -7.71 4.82
N HIS A 72 -36.87 -8.76 4.20
CA HIS A 72 -36.09 -9.70 3.38
C HIS A 72 -36.90 -10.33 2.22
N PRO A 73 -37.31 -9.56 1.20
CA PRO A 73 -37.88 -10.16 -0.01
C PRO A 73 -36.77 -10.90 -0.78
N GLY A 74 -36.97 -12.19 -1.08
CA GLY A 74 -35.99 -13.03 -1.80
C GLY A 74 -35.06 -13.86 -0.91
N GLY A 75 -35.23 -13.81 0.42
CA GLY A 75 -34.44 -14.60 1.37
C GLY A 75 -33.34 -13.79 2.06
N ARG A 76 -32.49 -14.48 2.83
CA ARG A 76 -31.37 -13.89 3.57
C ARG A 76 -30.04 -14.42 3.04
N GLY A 77 -29.04 -13.56 2.93
CA GLY A 77 -27.72 -13.94 2.42
C GLY A 77 -27.79 -14.52 0.99
N ASN A 78 -27.13 -15.65 0.77
CA ASN A 78 -27.05 -16.31 -0.54
C ASN A 78 -28.20 -17.31 -0.79
N ALA A 79 -29.34 -17.15 -0.12
CA ALA A 79 -30.50 -18.01 -0.33
C ALA A 79 -31.00 -17.94 -1.78
N GLY A 80 -31.49 -19.07 -2.29
CA GLY A 80 -32.07 -19.16 -3.64
C GLY A 80 -31.06 -19.25 -4.77
N GLY A 81 -29.76 -19.42 -4.50
CA GLY A 81 -28.72 -19.39 -5.52
C GLY A 81 -28.86 -20.42 -6.64
N GLN A 82 -29.56 -21.55 -6.42
CA GLN A 82 -29.89 -22.53 -7.47
C GLN A 82 -31.36 -22.45 -7.95
N HIS A 83 -32.18 -21.63 -7.30
CA HIS A 83 -33.60 -21.49 -7.58
C HIS A 83 -33.88 -20.08 -8.12
N HIS A 84 -34.52 -19.20 -7.35
CA HIS A 84 -34.95 -17.88 -7.80
C HIS A 84 -33.82 -16.85 -8.02
N HIS A 85 -32.60 -17.10 -7.52
CA HIS A 85 -31.40 -16.31 -7.81
C HIS A 85 -30.43 -17.01 -8.76
N ARG A 86 -30.84 -18.10 -9.41
CA ARG A 86 -29.99 -18.90 -10.30
C ARG A 86 -29.34 -18.08 -11.42
N ILE A 87 -30.11 -17.24 -12.10
CA ILE A 87 -29.60 -16.40 -13.20
C ILE A 87 -28.45 -15.51 -12.72
N ASN A 88 -28.52 -14.99 -11.48
CA ASN A 88 -27.47 -14.16 -10.92
C ASN A 88 -26.18 -14.95 -10.62
N PHE A 89 -26.31 -16.17 -10.11
CA PHE A 89 -25.16 -17.03 -9.82
C PHE A 89 -24.51 -17.58 -11.09
N ASP A 90 -25.32 -18.08 -12.03
CA ASP A 90 -24.81 -18.64 -13.29
C ASP A 90 -24.12 -17.56 -14.14
N LYS A 91 -24.60 -16.30 -14.08
CA LYS A 91 -24.04 -15.18 -14.85
C LYS A 91 -22.75 -14.61 -14.27
N TYR A 92 -22.72 -14.36 -12.95
CA TYR A 92 -21.62 -13.61 -12.33
C TYR A 92 -20.63 -14.50 -11.57
N HIS A 93 -21.03 -15.72 -11.18
CA HIS A 93 -20.22 -16.61 -10.35
C HIS A 93 -20.21 -18.05 -10.91
N PRO A 94 -19.75 -18.26 -12.15
CA PRO A 94 -19.63 -19.60 -12.70
C PRO A 94 -18.63 -20.43 -11.87
N GLY A 95 -19.00 -21.66 -11.53
CA GLY A 95 -18.18 -22.54 -10.68
C GLY A 95 -18.40 -22.36 -9.17
N TYR A 96 -19.33 -21.51 -8.74
CA TYR A 96 -19.68 -21.37 -7.32
C TYR A 96 -20.27 -22.66 -6.74
N PHE A 97 -21.12 -23.36 -7.51
CA PHE A 97 -21.66 -24.66 -7.14
C PHE A 97 -20.83 -25.78 -7.74
N GLY A 98 -20.29 -26.65 -6.88
CA GLY A 98 -19.51 -27.82 -7.30
C GLY A 98 -18.38 -28.16 -6.32
N LYS A 99 -17.68 -29.25 -6.61
CA LYS A 99 -16.46 -29.66 -5.91
C LYS A 99 -15.38 -29.96 -6.95
N VAL A 100 -14.20 -29.37 -6.79
CA VAL A 100 -13.06 -29.55 -7.70
C VAL A 100 -11.79 -29.83 -6.88
N GLY A 101 -10.96 -30.77 -7.36
CA GLY A 101 -9.66 -31.09 -6.77
C GLY A 101 -9.72 -31.99 -5.52
N MET A 102 -8.53 -32.28 -4.96
CA MET A 102 -8.36 -33.10 -3.76
C MET A 102 -8.18 -32.22 -2.52
N ARG A 103 -8.73 -32.66 -1.37
CA ARG A 103 -8.62 -31.91 -0.10
C ARG A 103 -7.27 -32.19 0.57
N TYR A 104 -6.51 -31.14 0.86
CA TYR A 104 -5.29 -31.21 1.67
C TYR A 104 -5.58 -30.76 3.10
N TYR A 105 -5.37 -31.67 4.07
CA TYR A 105 -5.55 -31.39 5.50
C TYR A 105 -4.30 -30.73 6.08
N HIS A 106 -4.47 -29.91 7.13
CA HIS A 106 -3.36 -29.22 7.82
C HIS A 106 -2.40 -28.47 6.89
N LEU A 107 -2.93 -27.66 5.97
CA LEU A 107 -2.12 -26.86 5.05
C LEU A 107 -1.21 -25.87 5.79
N LEU A 108 0.10 -26.17 5.78
CA LEU A 108 1.16 -25.29 6.29
C LEU A 108 1.63 -24.33 5.19
N ARG A 109 1.01 -23.15 5.09
CA ARG A 109 1.33 -22.16 4.03
C ARG A 109 2.79 -21.69 4.03
N ASN A 110 3.45 -21.70 5.19
CA ASN A 110 4.84 -21.25 5.31
C ASN A 110 5.82 -22.13 4.51
N GLN A 111 5.53 -23.43 4.35
CA GLN A 111 6.35 -24.33 3.53
C GLN A 111 6.26 -24.01 2.03
N HIS A 112 5.14 -23.42 1.60
CA HIS A 112 4.90 -23.02 0.22
C HIS A 112 5.27 -21.55 -0.05
N HIS A 113 5.84 -20.84 0.93
CA HIS A 113 6.23 -19.45 0.77
C HIS A 113 7.43 -19.34 -0.18
N CYS A 114 7.17 -18.87 -1.40
CA CYS A 114 8.20 -18.71 -2.43
C CYS A 114 7.93 -17.44 -3.25
N PRO A 115 8.20 -16.25 -2.68
CA PRO A 115 8.10 -14.99 -3.42
C PRO A 115 9.10 -14.98 -4.57
N ALA A 116 8.63 -14.55 -5.74
CA ALA A 116 9.40 -14.58 -6.98
C ALA A 116 9.67 -13.18 -7.53
N VAL A 117 10.87 -12.99 -8.09
CA VAL A 117 11.30 -11.77 -8.78
C VAL A 117 11.68 -12.09 -10.23
N ASN A 118 11.39 -11.19 -11.15
CA ASN A 118 11.75 -11.31 -12.56
C ASN A 118 13.06 -10.54 -12.84
N LEU A 119 13.71 -10.81 -13.98
CA LEU A 119 15.00 -10.21 -14.35
C LEU A 119 14.92 -8.69 -14.56
N ASP A 120 13.80 -8.20 -15.10
CA ASP A 120 13.52 -6.77 -15.31
C ASP A 120 13.67 -5.93 -14.03
N LYS A 121 13.31 -6.52 -12.87
CA LYS A 121 13.32 -5.84 -11.57
C LYS A 121 14.59 -6.08 -10.76
N LEU A 122 15.53 -6.90 -11.23
CA LEU A 122 16.76 -7.19 -10.47
C LEU A 122 17.60 -5.93 -10.23
N TRP A 123 17.71 -5.06 -11.23
CA TRP A 123 18.45 -3.81 -11.11
C TRP A 123 17.76 -2.76 -10.23
N SER A 124 16.47 -2.91 -9.94
CA SER A 124 15.74 -2.07 -9.00
C SER A 124 15.99 -2.45 -7.54
N LEU A 125 16.51 -3.65 -7.27
CA LEU A 125 16.88 -4.07 -5.91
C LEU A 125 18.16 -3.40 -5.41
N VAL A 126 18.89 -2.76 -6.32
CA VAL A 126 20.17 -2.11 -6.08
C VAL A 126 19.99 -0.60 -6.26
N THR A 127 20.76 0.21 -5.53
CA THR A 127 20.74 1.66 -5.70
C THR A 127 21.29 2.08 -7.07
N GLU A 128 20.77 3.18 -7.62
CA GLU A 128 21.18 3.66 -8.95
C GLU A 128 22.68 4.02 -9.00
N GLN A 129 23.23 4.54 -7.89
CA GLN A 129 24.66 4.85 -7.76
C GLN A 129 25.54 3.61 -8.00
N THR A 130 25.12 2.48 -7.45
CA THR A 130 25.82 1.20 -7.61
C THR A 130 25.73 0.75 -9.08
N ARG A 131 24.55 0.84 -9.70
CA ARG A 131 24.37 0.51 -11.13
C ARG A 131 25.31 1.30 -12.05
N THR A 132 25.40 2.61 -11.87
CA THR A 132 26.28 3.47 -12.71
C THR A 132 27.76 3.19 -12.45
N THR A 133 28.15 2.90 -11.20
CA THR A 133 29.55 2.60 -10.86
C THR A 133 30.04 1.29 -11.49
N TYR A 134 29.17 0.28 -11.57
CA TYR A 134 29.49 -1.01 -12.19
C TYR A 134 29.27 -1.02 -13.72
N GLN A 135 28.71 0.06 -14.28
CA GLN A 135 28.68 0.25 -15.73
C GLN A 135 30.06 0.57 -16.30
N SER A 136 30.90 1.28 -15.54
CA SER A 136 32.24 1.70 -15.98
C SER A 136 33.35 0.74 -15.58
N LYS A 137 33.12 -0.15 -14.60
CA LYS A 137 34.12 -1.10 -14.08
C LYS A 137 33.78 -2.52 -14.52
N THR A 138 34.63 -3.11 -15.37
CA THR A 138 34.44 -4.46 -15.91
C THR A 138 35.05 -5.56 -15.02
N ASP A 139 36.00 -5.22 -14.15
CA ASP A 139 36.78 -6.22 -13.39
C ASP A 139 35.98 -6.86 -12.23
N LYS A 140 34.93 -6.20 -11.75
CA LYS A 140 34.14 -6.66 -10.59
C LYS A 140 32.65 -6.55 -10.91
N ALA A 141 31.91 -7.65 -10.70
CA ALA A 141 30.46 -7.68 -10.88
C ALA A 141 29.71 -7.41 -9.55
N PRO A 142 28.59 -6.67 -9.56
CA PRO A 142 27.76 -6.46 -8.39
C PRO A 142 27.07 -7.77 -7.98
N VAL A 143 26.99 -7.99 -6.67
CA VAL A 143 26.27 -9.11 -6.07
C VAL A 143 24.88 -8.64 -5.64
N ILE A 144 23.85 -9.22 -6.24
CA ILE A 144 22.45 -8.95 -5.91
C ILE A 144 21.93 -10.10 -5.04
N ASP A 145 21.70 -9.81 -3.77
CA ASP A 145 21.09 -10.74 -2.83
C ASP A 145 19.56 -10.62 -2.87
N CYS A 146 18.92 -11.55 -3.56
CA CYS A 146 17.47 -11.60 -3.66
C CYS A 146 16.83 -12.03 -2.33
N VAL A 147 17.52 -12.85 -1.53
CA VAL A 147 17.00 -13.36 -0.25
C VAL A 147 16.91 -12.23 0.76
N LYS A 148 17.92 -11.36 0.81
CA LYS A 148 17.89 -10.14 1.63
C LYS A 148 16.76 -9.19 1.23
N ALA A 149 16.44 -9.14 -0.07
CA ALA A 149 15.31 -8.38 -0.59
C ALA A 149 13.94 -9.07 -0.38
N GLY A 150 13.91 -10.27 0.20
CA GLY A 150 12.69 -11.01 0.51
C GLY A 150 12.17 -11.91 -0.63
N TYR A 151 12.99 -12.19 -1.65
CA TYR A 151 12.63 -13.06 -2.77
C TYR A 151 13.42 -14.37 -2.74
N TYR A 152 12.75 -15.49 -3.03
CA TYR A 152 13.37 -16.81 -3.02
C TYR A 152 13.63 -17.36 -4.42
N LYS A 153 12.78 -16.99 -5.40
CA LYS A 153 12.87 -17.52 -6.77
C LYS A 153 13.10 -16.42 -7.81
N VAL A 154 14.04 -16.64 -8.72
CA VAL A 154 14.31 -15.75 -9.86
C VAL A 154 13.73 -16.34 -11.15
N LEU A 155 12.89 -15.56 -11.82
CA LEU A 155 12.16 -15.90 -13.04
C LEU A 155 12.72 -15.14 -14.25
N GLY A 156 12.63 -15.75 -15.44
CA GLY A 156 13.31 -15.28 -16.65
C GLY A 156 12.55 -14.26 -17.52
N LYS A 157 11.53 -13.58 -16.99
CA LYS A 157 10.81 -12.52 -17.73
C LYS A 157 11.67 -11.25 -17.76
N GLY A 158 11.70 -10.58 -18.92
CA GLY A 158 12.50 -9.38 -19.14
C GLY A 158 13.89 -9.68 -19.69
N GLU A 159 14.61 -8.61 -20.01
CA GLU A 159 15.99 -8.63 -20.48
C GLU A 159 16.87 -7.90 -19.48
N LEU A 160 18.11 -8.39 -19.36
CA LEU A 160 19.11 -7.75 -18.54
C LEU A 160 19.94 -6.82 -19.44
N PRO A 161 20.35 -5.63 -18.95
CA PRO A 161 21.34 -4.83 -19.65
C PRO A 161 22.63 -5.65 -19.81
N ALA A 162 23.46 -5.27 -20.80
CA ALA A 162 24.76 -5.91 -21.07
C ALA A 162 25.81 -5.58 -19.99
N GLN A 163 25.50 -5.93 -18.73
CA GLN A 163 26.32 -5.71 -17.54
C GLN A 163 26.36 -7.03 -16.74
N PRO A 164 27.54 -7.61 -16.49
CA PRO A 164 27.64 -8.85 -15.75
C PRO A 164 27.18 -8.66 -14.31
N LEU A 165 26.47 -9.64 -13.77
CA LEU A 165 25.91 -9.57 -12.42
C LEU A 165 25.91 -10.96 -11.75
N ILE A 166 26.07 -10.97 -10.43
CA ILE A 166 26.03 -12.19 -9.63
C ILE A 166 24.73 -12.19 -8.84
N VAL A 167 23.82 -13.14 -9.10
CA VAL A 167 22.55 -13.25 -8.36
C VAL A 167 22.63 -14.33 -7.31
N LYS A 168 22.29 -13.99 -6.07
CA LYS A 168 22.09 -14.95 -4.97
C LYS A 168 20.60 -15.16 -4.73
N ALA A 169 20.12 -16.40 -4.89
CA ALA A 169 18.74 -16.79 -4.62
C ALA A 169 18.63 -18.28 -4.27
N LYS A 170 17.48 -18.71 -3.76
CA LYS A 170 17.24 -20.14 -3.44
C LYS A 170 16.92 -20.97 -4.68
N PHE A 171 16.13 -20.40 -5.60
CA PHE A 171 15.69 -21.09 -6.80
C PHE A 171 15.85 -20.22 -8.05
N PHE A 172 16.26 -20.83 -9.16
CA PHE A 172 16.33 -20.19 -10.46
C PHE A 172 15.49 -20.95 -11.48
N SER A 173 14.80 -20.23 -12.35
CA SER A 173 14.22 -20.83 -13.56
C SER A 173 15.31 -21.05 -14.62
N LYS A 174 15.19 -22.13 -15.42
CA LYS A 174 16.14 -22.45 -16.50
C LYS A 174 16.38 -21.27 -17.46
N ARG A 175 15.31 -20.56 -17.83
CA ARG A 175 15.40 -19.37 -18.69
C ARG A 175 16.13 -18.20 -18.02
N ALA A 176 15.94 -18.01 -16.71
CA ALA A 176 16.65 -16.96 -15.98
C ALA A 176 18.15 -17.25 -15.96
N GLU A 177 18.53 -18.50 -15.68
CA GLU A 177 19.93 -18.92 -15.64
C GLU A 177 20.61 -18.74 -17.00
N GLN A 178 19.96 -19.14 -18.10
CA GLN A 178 20.48 -18.95 -19.46
C GLN A 178 20.74 -17.48 -19.78
N LYS A 179 19.81 -16.58 -19.41
CA LYS A 179 19.94 -15.14 -19.65
C LYS A 179 21.03 -14.51 -18.79
N ILE A 180 21.11 -14.86 -17.51
CA ILE A 180 22.15 -14.36 -16.60
C ILE A 180 23.52 -14.78 -17.09
N LYS A 181 23.69 -16.06 -17.47
CA LYS A 181 24.94 -16.55 -18.07
C LYS A 181 25.24 -15.90 -19.42
N GLY A 182 24.22 -15.64 -20.25
CA GLY A 182 24.38 -14.96 -21.53
C GLY A 182 24.92 -13.54 -21.43
N VAL A 183 24.66 -12.85 -20.31
CA VAL A 183 25.22 -11.51 -20.01
C VAL A 183 26.60 -11.59 -19.34
N GLY A 184 27.13 -12.80 -19.13
CA GLY A 184 28.39 -13.03 -18.41
C GLY A 184 28.24 -12.97 -16.89
N GLY A 185 27.02 -13.09 -16.38
CA GLY A 185 26.71 -13.18 -14.96
C GLY A 185 26.79 -14.62 -14.41
N CYS A 186 26.63 -14.74 -13.09
CA CYS A 186 26.62 -16.03 -12.39
C CYS A 186 25.42 -16.15 -11.45
N CYS A 187 24.83 -17.36 -11.40
CA CYS A 187 23.76 -17.70 -10.46
C CYS A 187 24.36 -18.46 -9.27
N VAL A 188 24.22 -17.92 -8.07
CA VAL A 188 24.65 -18.55 -6.82
C VAL A 188 23.42 -19.01 -6.05
N VAL A 189 23.34 -20.32 -5.81
CA VAL A 189 22.26 -20.91 -5.02
C VAL A 189 22.58 -20.76 -3.53
N VAL A 190 21.62 -20.25 -2.77
CA VAL A 190 21.72 -20.05 -1.31
C VAL A 190 20.60 -20.83 -0.62
N ALA A 191 20.88 -21.37 0.57
CA ALA A 191 19.92 -22.14 1.36
C ALA A 191 18.80 -21.30 1.99
#